data_AF-A0A1I0D8X4-F1
#
_entry.id   AF-A0A1I0D8X4-F1
#
_cell.length_a   1.000
_cell.length_b   1.000
_cell.length_c   1.000
_cell.angle_alpha   90.00
_cell.angle_beta   90.00
_cell.angle_gamma   90.00
#
_symmetry.space_group_name_H-M   'P 1'
#
loop_
_entity.id
_entity.type
_entity.pdbx_description
1 polymer ?
#
loop_
_entity_poly.entity_id
_entity_poly.type
_entity_poly.pdbx_seq_one_letter_code
_entity_poly.pdbx_strand_id
1 'polypeptide(L)' 'MRLRKNRIPKEWEMLHHQIQRTQLALETAYSNFDNAVDPELIDSFIYEVNAVQQRYQYLIQQIKELDSQLECNNPASAL' A
#
# COMPACT_ATOMS: atom_id res chain seq x y z
N MET A 1 34.92 -10.17 -8.05
CA MET A 1 33.60 -10.75 -8.42
C MET A 1 32.55 -9.69 -8.13
N ARG A 2 31.81 -9.22 -9.14
CA ARG A 2 30.92 -8.05 -9.02
C ARG A 2 29.69 -8.41 -8.18
N LEU A 3 29.57 -7.83 -6.98
CA LEU A 3 28.32 -7.86 -6.22
C LEU A 3 27.25 -7.20 -7.09
N ARG A 4 26.31 -8.00 -7.61
CA ARG A 4 25.12 -7.47 -8.26
C ARG A 4 24.40 -6.66 -7.20
N LYS A 5 24.56 -5.34 -7.26
CA LYS A 5 23.82 -4.40 -6.44
C LYS A 5 22.35 -4.61 -6.82
N ASN A 6 21.62 -5.42 -6.03
CA ASN A 6 20.17 -5.50 -6.09
C ASN A 6 19.66 -4.09 -5.81
N ARG A 7 19.53 -3.30 -6.89
CA ARG A 7 18.87 -2.02 -6.83
C ARG A 7 17.41 -2.35 -6.65
N ILE A 8 16.92 -2.20 -5.43
CA ILE A 8 15.50 -2.10 -5.15
C ILE A 8 14.94 -1.14 -6.22
N PRO A 9 13.96 -1.58 -7.03
CA PRO A 9 13.39 -0.72 -8.05
C PRO A 9 12.87 0.55 -7.37
N LYS A 10 13.15 1.72 -7.95
CA LYS A 10 12.64 3.00 -7.44
C LYS A 10 11.12 2.98 -7.24
N GLU A 11 10.44 2.20 -8.07
CA GLU A 11 9.01 1.92 -8.01
C GLU A 11 8.60 1.16 -6.73
N TRP A 12 9.39 0.18 -6.27
CA TRP A 12 9.14 -0.55 -5.03
C TRP A 12 9.21 0.37 -3.80
N GLU A 13 10.22 1.24 -3.75
CA GLU A 13 10.38 2.23 -2.68
C GLU A 13 9.23 3.24 -2.68
N MET A 14 8.80 3.70 -3.86
CA MET A 14 7.63 4.57 -4.00
C MET A 14 6.34 3.91 -3.53
N LEU A 15 6.09 2.65 -3.92
CA LEU A 15 4.91 1.90 -3.50
C LEU A 15 4.90 1.70 -1.99
N HIS A 16 6.04 1.32 -1.39
CA HIS A 16 6.15 1.13 0.05
C HIS A 16 5.85 2.45 0.81
N HIS A 17 6.41 3.56 0.34
CA HIS A 17 6.12 4.88 0.92
C HIS A 17 4.64 5.26 0.77
N GLN A 18 4.01 4.96 -0.37
CA GLN A 18 2.57 5.21 -0.57
C GLN A 18 1.71 4.35 0.36
N ILE A 19 2.08 3.09 0.60
CA ILE A 19 1.39 2.20 1.54
C ILE A 19 1.44 2.76 2.95
N GLN A 20 2.62 3.16 3.44
CA GLN A 20 2.77 3.73 4.78
C GLN A 20 1.94 5.01 4.95
N ARG A 21 1.93 5.89 3.94
CA ARG A 21 1.09 7.10 3.97
C ARG A 21 -0.41 6.76 3.97
N THR A 22 -0.81 5.72 3.24
CA THR A 22 -2.22 5.29 3.18
C THR A 22 -2.65 4.65 4.51
N GLN A 23 -1.76 3.92 5.19
CA GLN A 23 -2.04 3.41 6.54
C GLN A 23 -2.27 4.53 7.55
N LEU A 24 -1.40 5.54 7.55
CA LEU A 24 -1.54 6.69 8.46
C LEU A 24 -2.82 7.49 8.18
N ALA A 25 -3.18 7.66 6.90
CA ALA A 25 -4.45 8.26 6.51
C ALA A 25 -5.65 7.44 6.98
N LEU A 26 -5.57 6.11 6.90
CA LEU A 26 -6.61 5.20 7.36
C LEU A 26 -6.79 5.29 8.88
N GLU A 27 -5.70 5.27 9.64
CA GLU A 27 -5.71 5.41 11.11
C GLU A 27 -6.28 6.77 11.54
N THR A 28 -5.96 7.83 10.80
CA THR A 28 -6.52 9.16 11.02
C THR A 28 -8.02 9.20 10.73
N ALA A 29 -8.46 8.63 9.61
CA ALA A 29 -9.88 8.55 9.24
C ALA A 29 -10.69 7.73 10.26
N TYR A 30 -10.15 6.61 10.73
CA TYR A 30 -10.75 5.82 11.81
C TYR A 30 -10.84 6.59 13.12
N SER A 31 -9.76 7.29 13.50
CA SER A 31 -9.75 8.11 14.73
C SER A 31 -10.76 9.27 14.64
N ASN A 32 -10.92 9.86 13.46
CA ASN A 32 -11.90 10.91 13.22
C ASN A 32 -13.33 10.38 13.26
N PHE A 33 -13.57 9.18 12.70
CA PHE A 33 -14.86 8.51 12.77
C PHE A 33 -15.27 8.17 14.21
N ASP A 34 -14.34 7.66 15.02
CA ASP A 34 -14.62 7.26 16.41
C ASP A 34 -14.96 8.48 17.30
N ASN A 35 -14.43 9.66 16.97
CA ASN A 35 -14.73 10.92 17.64
C ASN A 35 -15.84 11.73 16.94
N ALA A 36 -16.44 11.21 15.86
CA ALA A 36 -17.51 11.90 15.15
C ALA A 36 -18.81 11.80 15.94
N VAL A 37 -19.31 12.95 16.40
CA VAL A 37 -20.57 13.05 17.15
C VAL A 37 -21.76 13.37 16.23
N ASP A 38 -21.48 13.77 14.98
CA ASP A 38 -22.50 14.19 14.02
C ASP A 38 -23.05 13.01 13.20
N PRO A 39 -24.33 12.66 13.36
CA PRO A 39 -24.97 11.58 12.62
C PRO A 39 -25.01 11.79 11.10
N GLU A 40 -25.02 13.04 10.62
CA GLU A 40 -25.05 13.33 9.17
C GLU A 40 -23.68 13.10 8.50
N LEU A 41 -22.59 13.03 9.28
CA LEU A 41 -21.24 12.79 8.76
C LEU A 41 -20.85 11.31 8.75
N ILE A 42 -21.61 10.44 9.41
CA ILE A 42 -21.33 8.99 9.52
C ILE A 42 -21.20 8.36 8.13
N ASP A 43 -22.13 8.67 7.22
CA ASP A 43 -22.08 8.13 5.85
C ASP A 43 -20.84 8.64 5.09
N SER A 44 -20.49 9.92 5.25
CA SER A 44 -19.27 10.48 4.65
C SER A 44 -18.01 9.75 5.12
N PHE A 45 -17.90 9.48 6.42
CA PHE A 45 -16.77 8.74 6.97
C PHE A 45 -16.72 7.29 6.52
N ILE A 46 -17.87 6.61 6.38
CA ILE A 46 -17.94 5.26 5.83
C ILE A 46 -17.38 5.24 4.40
N TYR A 47 -17.79 6.20 3.56
CA TYR A 47 -17.25 6.31 2.19
C TYR A 47 -15.76 6.65 2.18
N GLU A 48 -15.30 7.55 3.04
CA GLU A 48 -13.89 7.92 3.14
C GLU A 48 -13.02 6.73 3.55
N VAL A 49 -13.41 6.02 4.62
CA VAL A 49 -12.70 4.82 5.09
C VAL A 49 -12.68 3.75 4.00
N ASN A 50 -13.81 3.49 3.33
CA ASN A 50 -13.87 2.51 2.25
C ASN A 50 -12.98 2.90 1.06
N ALA A 51 -12.93 4.19 0.68
CA ALA A 51 -12.05 4.66 -0.38
C ALA A 51 -10.56 4.49 -0.02
N VAL A 52 -10.17 4.82 1.21
CA VAL A 52 -8.80 4.65 1.70
C VAL A 52 -8.43 3.17 1.81
N GLN A 53 -9.34 2.31 2.25
CA GLN A 53 -9.14 0.86 2.29
C GLN A 53 -8.93 0.26 0.90
N GLN A 54 -9.78 0.62 -0.08
CA GLN A 54 -9.63 0.15 -1.46
C GLN A 54 -8.29 0.58 -2.05
N ARG A 55 -7.87 1.82 -1.80
CA ARG A 55 -6.54 2.30 -2.18
C ARG A 55 -5.43 1.48 -1.54
N TYR A 56 -5.54 1.17 -0.25
CA TYR A 56 -4.56 0.34 0.46
C TYR A 56 -4.48 -1.06 -0.15
N GLN A 57 -5.61 -1.72 -0.41
CA GLN A 57 -5.67 -3.03 -1.04
C GLN A 57 -5.01 -3.03 -2.43
N TYR A 58 -5.31 -2.02 -3.24
CA TYR A 58 -4.69 -1.85 -4.56
C TYR A 58 -3.16 -1.73 -4.46
N LEU A 59 -2.64 -0.88 -3.56
CA LEU A 59 -1.19 -0.72 -3.40
C LEU A 59 -0.49 -2.00 -2.94
N ILE A 60 -1.13 -2.78 -2.07
CA ILE A 60 -0.61 -4.09 -1.64
C ILE A 60 -0.56 -5.07 -2.83
N GLN A 61 -1.58 -5.06 -3.68
CA GLN A 61 -1.58 -5.89 -4.90
C GLN A 61 -0.46 -5.47 -5.86
N GLN A 62 -0.25 -4.17 -6.07
CA GLN A 62 0.84 -3.67 -6.91
C GLN A 62 2.23 -4.10 -6.41
N ILE A 63 2.47 -4.06 -5.09
CA ILE A 63 3.75 -4.54 -4.52
C ILE A 63 3.92 -6.05 -4.72
N LYS A 64 2.86 -6.84 -4.52
CA LYS A 64 2.91 -8.29 -4.73
C LYS A 64 3.21 -8.65 -6.18
N GLU A 65 2.60 -7.94 -7.12
CA GLU A 65 2.86 -8.11 -8.55
C GLU A 65 4.31 -7.73 -8.90
N LEU A 66 4.81 -6.61 -8.35
CA LEU A 66 6.19 -6.18 -8.54
C LEU A 66 7.19 -7.19 -7.95
N ASP A 67 6.95 -7.71 -6.74
CA ASP A 67 7.77 -8.74 -6.11
C ASP A 67 7.78 -10.02 -6.96
N SER A 68 6.62 -10.46 -7.45
CA SER A 68 6.52 -11.63 -8.34
C SER A 68 7.27 -11.43 -9.67
N GLN A 69 7.25 -10.23 -10.23
CA GLN A 69 8.05 -9.89 -11.42
C GLN A 69 9.55 -9.90 -11.13
N LEU A 70 9.97 -9.46 -9.94
CA LEU A 70 11.38 -9.52 -9.53
C LEU A 70 11.85 -10.96 -9.32
N GLU A 71 10.99 -11.84 -8.79
CA GLU A 71 11.26 -13.28 -8.65
C GLU A 71 11.32 -13.99 -10.01
N CYS A 72 10.40 -13.69 -10.94
CA CYS A 72 10.36 -14.28 -12.29
C CYS A 72 11.55 -13.85 -13.18
N ASN A 73 12.08 -12.64 -12.98
CA ASN A 73 13.25 -12.15 -13.72
C ASN A 73 14.59 -12.70 -13.20
N ASN A 74 14.58 -13.63 -12.25
CA ASN A 74 15.78 -14.31 -11.77
C ASN A 74 15.87 -15.73 -12.35
N PRO A 75 16.62 -15.96 -13.46
CA PRO A 75 16.75 -17.30 -14.06
C PRO A 75 17.51 -18.31 -13.19
N ALA A 76 17.88 -17.96 -11.96
CA ALA A 76 18.61 -18.83 -11.04
C ALA A 76 17.70 -19.71 -10.15
N SER A 77 16.38 -19.52 -10.17
CA SER A 77 15.44 -20.30 -9.34
C SER A 77 14.77 -21.47 -10.07
N ALA A 78 15.15 -21.74 -11.32
CA ALA A 78 14.58 -22.80 -12.16
C ALA A 78 15.42 -24.10 -12.24
N LEU A 79 16.37 -24.29 -11.31
CA LEU A 79 17.14 -25.53 -11.12
C LEU A 79 17.01 -26.00 -9.67
#